data_AF-A0A538NYQ7-F1
#
_entry.id   AF-A0A538NYQ7-F1
#
_cell.length_a   1.000
_cell.length_b   1.000
_cell.length_c   1.000
_cell.angle_alpha   90.00
_cell.angle_beta   90.00
_cell.angle_gamma   90.00
#
_symmetry.space_group_name_H-M   'P 1'
#
loop_
_entity.id
_entity.type
_entity.pdbx_description
1 polymer ?
#
loop_
_entity_poly.entity_id
_entity_poly.type
_entity_poly.pdbx_seq_one_letter_code
_entity_poly.pdbx_strand_id
1 'polypeptide(L)'
;MDGSVISVKDEWSFVVGNIGENQGVKIGMPMRVMRGDRKVATLRVVDVRQKICGAVIQEMDSGKEKIKVGDRLQVDAQTSVTLK
;
A
#
# COMPACT_ATOMS: atom_id res chain seq x y z
N MET A 1 -4.54 0.26 10.66
CA MET A 1 -3.57 1.38 10.57
C MET A 1 -3.76 2.06 9.24
N ASP A 2 -3.77 3.38 9.25
CA ASP A 2 -3.90 4.19 8.05
C ASP A 2 -2.66 5.06 7.87
N GLY A 3 -2.13 5.08 6.66
CA GLY A 3 -1.09 5.97 6.20
C GLY A 3 -1.54 6.72 4.95
N SER A 4 -0.62 7.41 4.31
CA SER A 4 -0.83 8.05 3.02
C SER A 4 0.36 7.81 2.10
N VAL A 5 0.06 7.84 0.80
CA VAL A 5 1.06 7.84 -0.25
C VAL A 5 1.81 9.16 -0.23
N ILE A 6 3.13 9.11 -0.06
CA ILE A 6 4.00 10.29 -0.09
C ILE A 6 4.85 10.38 -1.36
N SER A 7 4.99 9.28 -2.11
CA SER A 7 5.65 9.29 -3.41
C SER A 7 5.16 8.13 -4.29
N VAL A 8 5.14 8.36 -5.59
CA VAL A 8 4.82 7.36 -6.61
C VAL A 8 5.91 7.41 -7.69
N LYS A 9 6.42 6.24 -8.06
CA LYS A 9 7.35 6.05 -9.16
C LYS A 9 6.65 5.19 -10.21
N ASP A 10 5.90 5.85 -11.10
CA ASP A 10 5.09 5.20 -12.14
C ASP A 10 5.91 4.22 -12.99
N GLU A 11 7.12 4.62 -13.38
CA GLU A 11 8.03 3.81 -14.21
C GLU A 11 8.32 2.44 -13.58
N TRP A 12 8.33 2.36 -12.25
CA TRP A 12 8.74 1.17 -11.50
C TRP A 12 7.56 0.50 -10.80
N SER A 13 6.34 0.99 -11.03
CA SER A 13 5.12 0.57 -10.32
C SER A 13 5.33 0.51 -8.80
N PHE A 14 5.99 1.54 -8.26
CA PHE A 14 6.44 1.59 -6.87
C PHE A 14 5.85 2.78 -6.13
N VAL A 15 5.44 2.55 -4.89
CA VAL A 15 4.74 3.50 -4.04
C VAL A 15 5.46 3.59 -2.69
N VAL A 16 5.63 4.80 -2.18
CA VAL A 16 6.16 5.05 -0.83
C VAL A 16 5.03 5.53 0.07
N GLY A 17 4.85 4.84 1.20
CA GLY A 17 3.92 5.20 2.26
C GLY A 17 4.62 5.78 3.48
N ASN A 18 3.93 6.63 4.24
CA ASN A 18 4.41 7.22 5.50
C ASN A 18 4.12 6.37 6.76
N ILE A 19 4.03 5.06 6.59
CA ILE A 19 3.87 4.09 7.67
C ILE A 19 4.94 3.01 7.51
N GLY A 20 5.48 2.53 8.62
CA GLY A 20 6.62 1.62 8.65
C GLY A 20 6.61 0.69 9.86
N GLU A 21 7.79 0.24 10.28
CA GLU A 21 7.95 -0.76 11.34
C GLU A 21 7.36 -0.30 12.68
N ASN A 22 7.42 1.00 12.99
CA ASN A 22 6.83 1.55 14.22
C ASN A 22 5.30 1.37 14.27
N GLN A 23 4.68 1.22 13.10
CA GLN A 23 3.26 0.91 12.95
C GLN A 23 3.04 -0.58 12.65
N GLY A 24 4.04 -1.44 12.83
CA GLY A 24 3.93 -2.89 12.63
C GLY A 24 3.83 -3.33 11.17
N VAL A 25 4.13 -2.44 10.20
CA VAL A 25 4.22 -2.83 8.79
C VAL A 25 5.37 -3.82 8.61
N LYS A 26 5.13 -4.88 7.83
CA LYS A 26 6.15 -5.90 7.52
C LYS A 26 6.23 -6.12 6.02
N ILE A 27 7.41 -6.54 5.56
CA ILE A 27 7.60 -7.02 4.19
C ILE A 27 6.58 -8.14 3.92
N GLY A 28 5.97 -8.10 2.74
CA GLY A 28 4.95 -9.05 2.33
C GLY A 28 3.55 -8.75 2.86
N MET A 29 3.31 -7.67 3.61
CA MET A 29 1.93 -7.28 3.96
C MET A 29 1.15 -6.76 2.75
N PRO A 30 -0.17 -7.02 2.66
CA PRO A 30 -1.02 -6.43 1.63
C PRO A 30 -1.41 -5.04 2.06
N MET A 31 -1.42 -4.12 1.10
CA MET A 31 -1.96 -2.79 1.32
C MET A 31 -2.93 -2.42 0.22
N ARG A 32 -3.94 -1.65 0.59
CA ARG A 32 -4.92 -1.07 -0.32
C ARG A 32 -4.67 0.43 -0.42
N VAL A 33 -4.64 0.95 -1.64
CA VAL A 33 -4.70 2.39 -1.90
C VAL A 33 -6.17 2.75 -2.03
N MET A 34 -6.61 3.69 -1.20
CA MET A 34 -7.99 4.16 -1.14
C MET A 34 -8.05 5.66 -1.48
N ARG A 35 -9.04 6.05 -2.28
CA ARG A 35 -9.39 7.45 -2.57
C ARG A 35 -10.85 7.67 -2.21
N GLY A 36 -11.09 8.36 -1.10
CA GLY A 36 -12.38 8.28 -0.41
C GLY A 36 -12.66 6.84 0.02
N ASP A 37 -13.87 6.35 -0.28
CA ASP A 37 -14.27 4.97 0.02
C ASP A 37 -13.93 3.97 -1.09
N ARG A 38 -13.32 4.44 -2.20
CA ARG A 38 -13.03 3.60 -3.35
C ARG A 38 -11.61 3.07 -3.31
N LYS A 39 -11.46 1.77 -3.57
CA LYS A 39 -10.15 1.15 -3.83
C LYS A 39 -9.61 1.67 -5.17
N VAL A 40 -8.31 1.94 -5.22
CA VAL A 40 -7.57 2.37 -6.42
C VAL A 40 -6.65 1.24 -6.88
N ALA A 41 -5.95 0.62 -5.93
CA ALA A 41 -4.97 -0.41 -6.21
C ALA A 41 -4.73 -1.31 -4.99
N THR A 42 -4.23 -2.52 -5.26
CA THR A 42 -3.67 -3.43 -4.27
C THR A 42 -2.15 -3.43 -4.41
N LEU A 43 -1.45 -3.30 -3.28
CA LEU A 43 0.01 -3.25 -3.20
C LEU A 43 0.56 -4.39 -2.34
N ARG A 44 1.83 -4.72 -2.55
CA ARG A 44 2.63 -5.57 -1.68
C ARG A 44 3.84 -4.81 -1.15
N VAL A 45 4.00 -4.80 0.16
CA VAL A 45 5.18 -4.22 0.81
C VAL A 45 6.43 -5.02 0.48
N VAL A 46 7.49 -4.35 0.03
CA VAL A 46 8.79 -4.96 -0.33
C VAL A 46 9.97 -4.39 0.44
N ASP A 47 9.83 -3.20 1.03
CA ASP A 47 10.83 -2.58 1.91
C ASP A 47 10.11 -1.88 3.08
N VAL A 48 10.69 -1.93 4.28
CA VAL A 48 10.14 -1.25 5.46
C VAL A 48 11.28 -0.62 6.24
N ARG A 49 11.07 0.62 6.66
CA ARG A 49 11.91 1.36 7.59
C ARG A 49 11.06 1.78 8.78
N GLN A 50 11.68 2.34 9.82
CA GLN A 50 10.97 2.74 11.04
C GLN A 50 9.67 3.53 10.81
N LYS A 51 9.66 4.48 9.86
CA LYS A 51 8.54 5.41 9.62
C LYS A 51 7.96 5.39 8.20
N ILE A 52 8.54 4.60 7.29
CA ILE A 52 8.09 4.55 5.89
C ILE A 52 8.16 3.11 5.37
N CYS A 53 7.41 2.83 4.31
CA CYS A 53 7.49 1.56 3.60
C CYS A 53 7.46 1.79 2.09
N GLY A 54 8.15 0.92 1.37
CA GLY A 54 8.08 0.79 -0.07
C GLY A 54 7.18 -0.38 -0.45
N ALA A 55 6.30 -0.17 -1.42
CA ALA A 55 5.38 -1.19 -1.91
C ALA A 55 5.28 -1.19 -3.43
N VAL A 56 5.18 -2.37 -4.02
CA VAL A 56 4.94 -2.57 -5.45
C VAL A 56 3.45 -2.74 -5.72
N ILE A 57 2.99 -2.24 -6.86
CA ILE A 57 1.61 -2.40 -7.33
C ILE A 57 1.41 -3.84 -7.80
N GLN A 58 0.46 -4.56 -7.22
CA GLN A 58 0.07 -5.91 -7.66
C GLN A 58 -1.09 -5.84 -8.66
N GLU A 59 -2.08 -4.98 -8.38
CA GLU A 59 -3.29 -4.88 -9.18
C GLU A 59 -3.82 -3.45 -9.12
N MET A 60 -4.31 -2.95 -10.25
CA MET A 60 -5.03 -1.69 -10.36
C MET A 60 -6.52 -1.98 -10.51
N ASP A 61 -7.36 -1.33 -9.73
CA ASP A 61 -8.82 -1.58 -9.74
C ASP A 61 -9.48 -1.02 -11.01
N SER A 62 -8.87 0.02 -11.61
CA SER A 62 -9.25 0.49 -12.95
C SER A 62 -8.02 0.97 -13.72
N GLY A 63 -7.91 0.59 -15.00
CA GLY A 63 -6.78 1.00 -15.84
C GLY A 63 -6.72 2.50 -16.16
N LYS A 64 -7.78 3.27 -15.84
CA LYS A 64 -7.83 4.72 -16.07
C LYS A 64 -7.30 5.53 -14.90
N GLU A 65 -7.27 4.96 -13.70
CA GLU A 65 -6.88 5.70 -12.51
C GLU A 65 -5.49 5.35 -12.03
N LYS A 66 -4.69 6.40 -11.79
CA LYS A 66 -3.37 6.28 -11.21
C LYS A 66 -3.41 6.60 -9.71
N ILE A 67 -2.51 5.97 -8.98
CA ILE A 67 -2.19 6.30 -7.58
C ILE A 67 -1.60 7.72 -7.56
N LYS A 68 -1.96 8.50 -6.56
CA LYS A 68 -1.49 9.87 -6.37
C LYS A 68 -0.97 10.07 -4.95
N VAL A 69 -0.07 11.04 -4.79
CA VAL A 69 0.33 11.53 -3.47
C VAL A 69 -0.91 12.04 -2.74
N GLY A 70 -1.04 11.65 -1.47
CA GLY A 70 -2.19 11.94 -0.63
C GLY A 70 -3.28 10.86 -0.63
N ASP A 71 -3.24 9.88 -1.54
CA ASP A 71 -4.13 8.72 -1.43
C ASP A 71 -3.88 7.98 -0.11
N ARG A 72 -4.94 7.43 0.49
CA ARG A 72 -4.86 6.74 1.77
C ARG A 72 -4.30 5.34 1.56
N LEU A 73 -3.34 4.94 2.38
CA LEU A 73 -2.85 3.58 2.48
C LEU A 73 -3.49 2.88 3.67
N GLN A 74 -4.14 1.76 3.41
CA GLN A 74 -4.72 0.92 4.44
C GLN A 74 -4.01 -0.44 4.44
N VAL A 75 -3.48 -0.83 5.58
CA VAL A 75 -2.94 -2.19 5.75
C VAL A 75 -4.11 -3.16 5.77
N ASP A 76 -4.12 -4.11 4.86
CA ASP A 76 -5.14 -5.15 4.83
C ASP A 76 -4.73 -6.28 5.78
N ALA A 77 -4.93 -6.06 7.08
CA ALA A 77 -4.59 -7.03 8.10
C ALA A 77 -5.62 -8.18 8.23
N GLN A 78 -6.61 -8.27 7.32
CA GLN A 78 -7.47 -9.45 7.28
C GLN A 78 -6.66 -10.68 6.87
N THR A 79 -6.19 -11.33 7.92
CA THR A 79 -5.57 -12.64 7.94
C THR A 79 -6.62 -13.64 7.46
N SER A 80 -6.78 -13.79 6.15
CA SER A 80 -7.43 -14.95 5.57
C SER A 80 -6.36 -15.99 5.24
N VAL A 81 -5.67 -16.46 6.29
CA VAL A 81 -5.16 -17.82 6.29
C VAL A 81 -6.13 -18.60 7.17
N THR A 82 -7.25 -19.05 6.59
CA THR A 82 -7.88 -20.26 7.09
C THR A 82 -6.91 -21.39 6.77
N LEU A 83 -6.02 -21.70 7.73
CA LEU A 83 -5.31 -22.97 7.73
C LEU A 83 -6.39 -24.05 7.84
N LYS A 84 -6.60 -24.81 6.76
CA LYS A 84 -7.26 -26.10 6.82
C LYS A 84 -6.27 -27.14 7.34
#